data_AF-A0AAW0AHI9-F1
#
_entry.id   AF-A0AAW0AHI9-F1
#
_cell.length_a   1.000
_cell.length_b   1.000
_cell.length_c   1.000
_cell.angle_alpha   90.00
_cell.angle_beta   90.00
_cell.angle_gamma   90.00
#
_symmetry.space_group_name_H-M   'P 1'
#
loop_
_entity.id
_entity.type
_entity.pdbx_description
1 polymer ?
#
loop_
_entity_poly.entity_id
_entity_poly.type
_entity_poly.pdbx_seq_one_letter_code
_entity_poly.pdbx_strand_id
1 'polypeptide(L)'
;MSTHILVLLHGMWGSPVHLAELHRIVRETIPDPALHILLAETNKEDGTYDGIDWGGERVAEEIVAEVEKLKREGRKVTKFSITGYSLGGLVARYVVGILRQSAFFDEIRPVNFNTIATPHLGLPRYRSLLSSFTSYIGPRLLSRTGEQFFCADRWSLKGRPLLEVMADPDRIFYQALASFETIRIYANSVNDRTVPYVTSAIEVEDPFALRSITGLEININEQHRPLLKSYSVPPVAPPLPVKPTMMSPAWFKSLKAPMLPPRLQFNFPTNLVIYALLPVLIPLFMSLGIVRLSLASRSSRARIRLLEKDASGTERLANILAQLEMQVEGAVVDLIDDDAHAADPPLDDPERGTEKGCRSPKSPPEVPILTSTQRRMAAWLNSLPLKKELAYFPDVMNAHALIICRDVKNFESHRQGEYIVRHWAESFVF
;
A
#
# COMPACT_ATOMS: atom_id res chain seq x y z
N MET A 1 17.11 -27.73 -14.70
CA MET A 1 15.88 -27.79 -13.86
C MET A 1 15.02 -26.56 -14.13
N SER A 2 13.72 -26.70 -14.41
CA SER A 2 12.80 -25.56 -14.52
C SER A 2 12.56 -24.97 -13.12
N THR A 3 12.48 -23.65 -13.01
CA THR A 3 12.37 -22.93 -11.74
C THR A 3 11.26 -21.88 -11.82
N HIS A 4 10.44 -21.83 -10.77
CA HIS A 4 9.49 -20.78 -10.50
C HIS A 4 10.12 -19.82 -9.50
N ILE A 5 10.36 -18.56 -9.90
CA ILE A 5 10.85 -17.53 -8.98
C ILE A 5 9.67 -16.79 -8.34
N LEU A 6 9.67 -16.71 -7.00
CA LEU A 6 8.77 -15.91 -6.19
C LEU A 6 9.56 -14.76 -5.55
N VAL A 7 9.20 -13.52 -5.88
CA VAL A 7 9.81 -12.32 -5.31
C VAL A 7 8.93 -11.76 -4.19
N LEU A 8 9.50 -11.47 -3.03
CA LEU A 8 8.81 -10.95 -1.86
C LEU A 8 9.31 -9.53 -1.51
N LEU A 9 8.40 -8.56 -1.49
CA LEU A 9 8.72 -7.13 -1.30
C LEU A 9 8.13 -6.56 -0.01
N HIS A 10 8.98 -5.96 0.84
CA HIS A 10 8.57 -5.42 2.14
C HIS A 10 7.98 -4.00 2.04
N GLY A 11 7.37 -3.55 3.14
CA GLY A 11 6.74 -2.21 3.25
C GLY A 11 7.72 -1.09 3.61
N MET A 12 7.18 0.13 3.75
CA MET A 12 7.93 1.32 4.18
C MET A 12 8.61 1.13 5.54
N TRP A 13 9.83 1.66 5.68
CA TRP A 13 10.70 1.50 6.87
C TRP A 13 10.98 0.04 7.24
N GLY A 14 10.79 -0.86 6.28
CA GLY A 14 10.94 -2.29 6.46
C GLY A 14 12.31 -2.82 6.06
N SER A 15 12.46 -4.12 6.23
CA SER A 15 13.56 -4.92 5.72
C SER A 15 13.02 -6.32 5.37
N PRO A 16 13.79 -7.16 4.65
CA PRO A 16 13.42 -8.55 4.37
C PRO A 16 12.95 -9.35 5.58
N VAL A 17 13.50 -9.06 6.77
CA VAL A 17 13.16 -9.74 8.03
C VAL A 17 11.66 -9.61 8.37
N HIS A 18 11.01 -8.53 7.96
CA HIS A 18 9.58 -8.34 8.17
C HIS A 18 8.70 -9.32 7.40
N LEU A 19 9.26 -10.02 6.40
CA LEU A 19 8.59 -11.05 5.61
C LEU A 19 9.05 -12.46 5.98
N ALA A 20 9.78 -12.62 7.10
CA ALA A 20 10.30 -13.92 7.52
C ALA A 20 9.19 -14.98 7.67
N GLU A 21 8.02 -14.60 8.18
CA GLU A 21 6.88 -15.51 8.32
C GLU A 21 6.25 -15.86 6.96
N LEU A 22 6.15 -14.91 6.02
CA LEU A 22 5.75 -15.23 4.65
C LEU A 22 6.71 -16.23 4.00
N HIS A 23 8.02 -15.98 4.11
CA HIS A 23 9.05 -16.86 3.58
C HIS A 23 9.01 -18.26 4.23
N ARG A 24 8.85 -18.33 5.56
CA ARG A 24 8.73 -19.60 6.29
C ARG A 24 7.49 -20.37 5.84
N ILE A 25 6.33 -19.73 5.84
CA ILE A 25 5.05 -20.39 5.56
C ILE A 25 4.98 -20.88 4.12
N VAL A 26 5.42 -20.10 3.13
CA VAL A 26 5.39 -20.58 1.73
C VAL A 26 6.36 -21.74 1.50
N ARG A 27 7.49 -21.80 2.21
CA ARG A 27 8.42 -22.95 2.18
C ARG A 27 7.81 -24.20 2.83
N GLU A 28 7.03 -24.04 3.89
CA GLU A 28 6.29 -25.14 4.53
C GLU A 28 5.18 -25.65 3.63
N THR A 29 4.43 -24.76 3.00
CA THR A 29 3.30 -25.10 2.13
C THR A 29 3.76 -25.67 0.78
N ILE A 30 4.87 -25.18 0.23
CA ILE A 30 5.44 -25.61 -1.05
C ILE A 30 6.91 -26.03 -0.82
N PRO A 31 7.16 -27.27 -0.38
CA PRO A 31 8.51 -27.77 -0.09
C PRO A 31 9.30 -28.15 -1.37
N ASP A 32 8.88 -27.69 -2.56
CA ASP A 32 9.50 -28.02 -3.83
C ASP A 32 10.75 -27.16 -4.09
N PRO A 33 11.93 -27.77 -4.36
CA PRO A 33 13.16 -27.03 -4.66
C PRO A 33 13.11 -26.22 -5.96
N ALA A 34 12.16 -26.49 -6.86
CA ALA A 34 11.92 -25.67 -8.05
C ALA A 34 11.29 -24.31 -7.73
N LEU A 35 10.75 -24.10 -6.51
CA LEU A 35 10.39 -22.77 -6.02
C LEU A 35 11.63 -22.05 -5.49
N HIS A 36 12.13 -21.07 -6.25
CA HIS A 36 13.15 -20.13 -5.78
C HIS A 36 12.48 -18.92 -5.17
N ILE A 37 12.88 -18.51 -3.97
CA ILE A 37 12.31 -17.34 -3.30
C ILE A 37 13.38 -16.27 -3.17
N LEU A 38 13.11 -15.10 -3.73
CA LEU A 38 13.93 -13.91 -3.61
C LEU A 38 13.26 -12.94 -2.63
N LEU A 39 13.91 -12.69 -1.49
CA LEU A 39 13.54 -11.62 -0.56
C LEU A 39 14.31 -10.37 -0.96
N ALA A 40 13.63 -9.38 -1.54
CA ALA A 40 14.34 -8.22 -2.08
C ALA A 40 14.98 -7.35 -0.98
N GLU A 41 16.27 -7.06 -1.12
CA GLU A 41 17.05 -6.33 -0.10
C GLU A 41 17.28 -4.85 -0.45
N THR A 42 17.17 -4.49 -1.73
CA THR A 42 17.60 -3.21 -2.29
C THR A 42 16.87 -1.98 -1.74
N ASN A 43 15.69 -2.14 -1.12
CA ASN A 43 14.87 -1.06 -0.59
C ASN A 43 14.82 -0.98 0.95
N LYS A 44 15.71 -1.66 1.66
CA LYS A 44 15.67 -1.68 3.13
C LYS A 44 15.77 -0.29 3.76
N GLU A 45 15.08 -0.11 4.88
CA GLU A 45 15.16 1.05 5.77
C GLU A 45 14.92 2.38 5.04
N ASP A 46 15.91 3.28 5.05
CA ASP A 46 15.82 4.62 4.47
C ASP A 46 15.78 4.60 2.93
N GLY A 47 16.07 3.47 2.28
CA GLY A 47 15.87 3.29 0.85
C GLY A 47 14.40 3.40 0.43
N THR A 48 13.46 3.11 1.36
CA THR A 48 12.01 3.23 1.12
C THR A 48 11.51 4.66 0.92
N TYR A 49 12.32 5.68 1.16
CA TYR A 49 11.97 7.09 0.93
C TYR A 49 12.20 7.52 -0.53
N ASP A 50 12.94 6.72 -1.30
CA ASP A 50 13.40 7.11 -2.63
C ASP A 50 12.29 7.07 -3.69
N GLY A 51 11.08 6.64 -3.35
CA GLY A 51 9.95 6.50 -4.26
C GLY A 51 9.73 5.07 -4.74
N ILE A 52 8.53 4.83 -5.24
CA ILE A 52 8.07 3.59 -5.87
C ILE A 52 8.86 3.31 -7.15
N ASP A 53 9.14 4.37 -7.91
CA ASP A 53 9.90 4.34 -9.16
C ASP A 53 11.36 3.93 -8.92
N TRP A 54 12.14 4.70 -8.17
CA TRP A 54 13.54 4.34 -7.90
C TRP A 54 13.67 3.04 -7.11
N GLY A 55 12.74 2.78 -6.20
CA GLY A 55 12.68 1.50 -5.51
C GLY A 55 12.38 0.33 -6.45
N GLY A 56 11.52 0.53 -7.43
CA GLY A 56 11.17 -0.48 -8.41
C GLY A 56 12.30 -0.77 -9.41
N GLU A 57 13.02 0.25 -9.88
CA GLU A 57 14.22 0.07 -10.72
C GLU A 57 15.24 -0.85 -10.03
N ARG A 58 15.58 -0.56 -8.77
CA ARG A 58 16.55 -1.37 -8.01
C ARG A 58 16.09 -2.82 -7.82
N VAL A 59 14.80 -3.02 -7.57
CA VAL A 59 14.23 -4.36 -7.43
C VAL A 59 14.22 -5.10 -8.78
N ALA A 60 13.94 -4.42 -9.88
CA ALA A 60 14.00 -5.04 -11.21
C ALA A 60 15.43 -5.47 -11.55
N GLU A 61 16.44 -4.65 -11.26
CA GLU A 61 17.85 -5.01 -11.39
C GLU A 61 18.21 -6.24 -10.54
N GLU A 62 17.74 -6.27 -9.27
CA GLU A 62 17.95 -7.40 -8.35
C GLU A 62 17.32 -8.71 -8.89
N ILE A 63 16.11 -8.63 -9.46
CA ILE A 63 15.43 -9.79 -10.07
C ILE A 63 16.22 -10.31 -11.27
N VAL A 64 16.62 -9.43 -12.19
CA VAL A 64 17.37 -9.83 -13.40
C VAL A 64 18.71 -10.46 -13.01
N ALA A 65 19.43 -9.87 -12.05
CA ALA A 65 20.68 -10.41 -11.55
C ALA A 65 20.50 -11.81 -10.93
N GLU A 66 19.43 -12.03 -10.16
CA GLU A 66 19.13 -13.33 -9.56
C GLU A 66 18.75 -14.37 -10.63
N VAL A 67 17.98 -14.00 -11.65
CA VAL A 67 17.65 -14.90 -12.78
C VAL A 67 18.92 -15.33 -13.53
N GLU A 68 19.83 -14.40 -13.82
CA GLU A 68 21.10 -14.71 -14.49
C GLU A 68 22.04 -15.55 -13.61
N LYS A 69 22.01 -15.36 -12.28
CA LYS A 69 22.70 -16.23 -11.34
C LYS A 69 22.15 -17.65 -11.39
N LEU A 70 20.83 -17.82 -11.31
CA LEU A 70 20.17 -19.14 -11.41
C LEU A 70 20.49 -19.83 -12.74
N LYS A 71 20.52 -19.08 -13.84
CA LYS A 71 20.92 -19.57 -15.16
C LYS A 71 22.34 -20.12 -15.18
N ARG A 72 23.30 -19.40 -14.58
CA ARG A 72 24.69 -19.87 -14.40
C ARG A 72 24.78 -21.12 -13.53
N GLU A 73 23.88 -21.28 -12.59
CA GLU A 73 23.74 -22.50 -11.76
C GLU A 73 23.01 -23.65 -12.49
N GLY A 74 22.70 -23.51 -13.79
CA GLY A 74 22.03 -24.56 -14.58
C GLY A 74 20.51 -24.66 -14.36
N ARG A 75 19.90 -23.65 -13.74
CA ARG A 75 18.46 -23.55 -13.50
C ARG A 75 17.83 -22.60 -14.52
N LYS A 76 16.80 -23.05 -15.23
CA LYS A 76 16.04 -22.20 -16.17
C LYS A 76 14.81 -21.66 -15.47
N VAL A 77 14.74 -20.35 -15.27
CA VAL A 77 13.52 -19.70 -14.76
C VAL A 77 12.48 -19.70 -15.87
N THR A 78 11.29 -20.23 -15.60
CA THR A 78 10.20 -20.33 -16.59
C THR A 78 8.88 -19.76 -16.07
N LYS A 79 8.76 -19.55 -14.76
CA LYS A 79 7.58 -18.96 -14.11
C LYS A 79 8.02 -17.85 -13.17
N PHE A 80 7.26 -16.78 -13.12
CA PHE A 80 7.52 -15.62 -12.27
C PHE A 80 6.28 -15.28 -11.43
N SER A 81 6.49 -15.06 -10.14
CA SER A 81 5.49 -14.55 -9.22
C SER A 81 6.08 -13.46 -8.34
N ILE A 82 5.24 -12.51 -7.92
CA ILE A 82 5.65 -11.42 -7.05
C ILE A 82 4.57 -11.15 -6.00
N THR A 83 4.99 -10.95 -4.76
CA THR A 83 4.12 -10.61 -3.64
C THR A 83 4.67 -9.40 -2.90
N GLY A 84 3.87 -8.34 -2.79
CA GLY A 84 4.25 -7.12 -2.09
C GLY A 84 3.37 -6.80 -0.90
N TYR A 85 3.99 -6.42 0.22
CA TYR A 85 3.30 -5.94 1.42
C TYR A 85 3.36 -4.41 1.53
N SER A 86 2.23 -3.75 1.77
CA SER A 86 2.16 -2.29 1.95
C SER A 86 2.80 -1.57 0.76
N LEU A 87 3.77 -0.67 0.96
CA LEU A 87 4.58 -0.04 -0.09
C LEU A 87 5.14 -1.05 -1.11
N GLY A 88 5.56 -2.24 -0.65
CA GLY A 88 6.12 -3.28 -1.52
C GLY A 88 5.16 -3.73 -2.61
N GLY A 89 3.84 -3.65 -2.40
CA GLY A 89 2.85 -3.95 -3.44
C GLY A 89 2.76 -2.87 -4.52
N LEU A 90 3.01 -1.60 -4.17
CA LEU A 90 3.12 -0.54 -5.17
C LEU A 90 4.43 -0.65 -5.97
N VAL A 91 5.53 -0.97 -5.28
CA VAL A 91 6.81 -1.28 -5.93
C VAL A 91 6.65 -2.47 -6.88
N ALA A 92 5.93 -3.52 -6.47
CA ALA A 92 5.63 -4.67 -7.33
C ALA A 92 4.90 -4.27 -8.62
N ARG A 93 3.90 -3.36 -8.54
CA ARG A 93 3.18 -2.85 -9.72
C ARG A 93 4.11 -2.13 -10.70
N TYR A 94 5.05 -1.35 -10.17
CA TYR A 94 6.05 -0.66 -10.99
C TYR A 94 7.03 -1.65 -11.64
N VAL A 95 7.58 -2.58 -10.84
CA VAL A 95 8.54 -3.60 -11.27
C VAL A 95 8.00 -4.44 -12.43
N VAL A 96 6.75 -4.90 -12.36
CA VAL A 96 6.21 -5.73 -13.45
C VAL A 96 6.06 -4.94 -14.76
N GLY A 97 5.83 -3.63 -14.70
CA GLY A 97 5.88 -2.77 -15.88
C GLY A 97 7.29 -2.70 -16.49
N ILE A 98 8.32 -2.52 -15.68
CA ILE A 98 9.72 -2.54 -16.14
C ILE A 98 10.07 -3.88 -16.77
N LEU A 99 9.74 -4.99 -16.10
CA LEU A 99 10.04 -6.33 -16.59
C LEU A 99 9.31 -6.61 -17.92
N ARG A 100 8.05 -6.17 -18.06
CA ARG A 100 7.35 -6.26 -19.34
C ARG A 100 8.05 -5.46 -20.43
N GLN A 101 8.47 -4.23 -20.13
CA GLN A 101 9.17 -3.37 -21.08
C GLN A 101 10.50 -3.96 -21.55
N SER A 102 11.20 -4.70 -20.68
CA SER A 102 12.46 -5.37 -21.02
C SER A 102 12.28 -6.75 -21.66
N ALA A 103 11.07 -7.09 -22.14
CA ALA A 103 10.73 -8.38 -22.74
C ALA A 103 10.98 -9.59 -21.81
N PHE A 104 11.06 -9.37 -20.49
CA PHE A 104 11.29 -10.43 -19.51
C PHE A 104 10.22 -11.53 -19.56
N PHE A 105 8.97 -11.14 -19.87
CA PHE A 105 7.83 -12.06 -19.91
C PHE A 105 7.65 -12.80 -21.25
N ASP A 106 8.54 -12.61 -22.22
CA ASP A 106 8.49 -13.36 -23.49
C ASP A 106 8.92 -14.82 -23.29
N GLU A 107 9.89 -15.05 -22.41
CA GLU A 107 10.37 -16.39 -22.04
C GLU A 107 9.85 -16.90 -20.69
N ILE A 108 9.46 -15.98 -19.80
CA ILE A 108 9.08 -16.28 -18.42
C ILE A 108 7.60 -15.99 -18.22
N ARG A 109 6.83 -17.02 -17.90
CA ARG A 109 5.38 -16.90 -17.71
C ARG A 109 5.04 -16.17 -16.40
N PRO A 110 4.30 -15.04 -16.42
CA PRO A 110 3.82 -14.38 -15.21
C PRO A 110 2.63 -15.16 -14.60
N VAL A 111 2.78 -15.65 -13.37
CA VAL A 111 1.81 -16.57 -12.74
C VAL A 111 1.00 -15.88 -11.65
N ASN A 112 1.63 -15.47 -10.55
CA ASN A 112 0.92 -14.86 -9.41
C ASN A 112 1.39 -13.41 -9.17
N PHE A 113 0.44 -12.49 -9.17
CA PHE A 113 0.62 -11.14 -8.64
C PHE A 113 -0.20 -10.99 -7.36
N ASN A 114 0.47 -10.89 -6.22
CA ASN A 114 -0.19 -10.78 -4.92
C ASN A 114 0.15 -9.46 -4.22
N THR A 115 -0.82 -8.88 -3.52
CA THR A 115 -0.56 -7.76 -2.61
C THR A 115 -1.23 -7.97 -1.27
N ILE A 116 -0.61 -7.46 -0.20
CA ILE A 116 -1.13 -7.55 1.16
C ILE A 116 -1.08 -6.17 1.81
N ALA A 117 -2.24 -5.65 2.22
CA ALA A 117 -2.41 -4.34 2.83
C ALA A 117 -1.72 -3.20 2.05
N THR A 118 -1.81 -3.23 0.72
CA THR A 118 -1.15 -2.26 -0.19
C THR A 118 -2.05 -1.07 -0.48
N PRO A 119 -1.57 0.19 -0.37
CA PRO A 119 -2.39 1.37 -0.66
C PRO A 119 -2.51 1.62 -2.17
N HIS A 120 -3.28 0.79 -2.89
CA HIS A 120 -3.39 0.83 -4.36
C HIS A 120 -3.90 2.16 -4.92
N LEU A 121 -4.73 2.86 -4.14
CA LEU A 121 -5.29 4.18 -4.48
C LEU A 121 -4.56 5.33 -3.77
N GLY A 122 -3.40 5.07 -3.17
CA GLY A 122 -2.73 6.00 -2.28
C GLY A 122 -3.42 6.13 -0.92
N LEU A 123 -3.10 7.18 -0.17
CA LEU A 123 -3.65 7.46 1.16
C LEU A 123 -4.81 8.47 1.05
N PRO A 124 -6.03 8.10 1.44
CA PRO A 124 -7.19 9.00 1.38
C PRO A 124 -7.15 10.03 2.49
N ARG A 125 -7.90 11.12 2.31
CA ARG A 125 -8.12 12.12 3.36
C ARG A 125 -9.36 11.75 4.18
N TYR A 126 -9.36 12.12 5.45
CA TYR A 126 -10.51 12.00 6.35
C TYR A 126 -10.90 13.38 6.87
N ARG A 127 -12.15 13.50 7.29
CA ARG A 127 -12.69 14.73 7.88
C ARG A 127 -12.26 14.88 9.34
N SER A 128 -10.95 14.94 9.60
CA SER A 128 -10.36 15.17 10.92
C SER A 128 -9.14 16.09 10.85
N LEU A 129 -8.92 16.89 11.89
CA LEU A 129 -7.76 17.79 11.98
C LEU A 129 -6.44 17.02 11.89
N LEU A 130 -6.38 15.82 12.47
CA LEU A 130 -5.22 14.93 12.40
C LEU A 130 -4.98 14.44 10.96
N SER A 131 -6.03 14.09 10.21
CA SER A 131 -5.89 13.69 8.82
C SER A 131 -5.45 14.86 7.92
N SER A 132 -6.00 16.07 8.15
CA SER A 132 -5.55 17.27 7.44
C SER A 132 -4.07 17.56 7.70
N PHE A 133 -3.63 17.46 8.97
CA PHE A 133 -2.23 17.65 9.34
C PHE A 133 -1.30 16.59 8.75
N THR A 134 -1.66 15.32 8.86
CA THR A 134 -0.87 14.19 8.32
C THR A 134 -0.81 14.22 6.79
N SER A 135 -1.88 14.61 6.10
CA SER A 135 -1.88 14.77 4.64
C SER A 135 -1.05 15.96 4.17
N TYR A 136 -0.88 16.98 5.01
CA TYR A 136 -0.02 18.12 4.72
C TYR A 136 1.47 17.81 4.97
N ILE A 137 1.78 17.11 6.06
CA ILE A 137 3.17 16.83 6.45
C ILE A 137 3.71 15.56 5.80
N GLY A 138 2.87 14.55 5.62
CA GLY A 138 3.23 13.23 5.08
C GLY A 138 4.04 13.29 3.78
N PRO A 139 3.59 14.03 2.74
CA PRO A 139 4.35 14.17 1.50
C PRO A 139 5.76 14.72 1.69
N ARG A 140 5.97 15.59 2.69
CA ARG A 140 7.27 16.23 2.93
C ARG A 140 8.20 15.37 3.77
N LEU A 141 7.68 14.75 4.83
CA LEU A 141 8.47 13.90 5.73
C LEU A 141 8.84 12.56 5.12
N LEU A 142 8.05 12.03 4.18
CA LEU A 142 8.30 10.74 3.54
C LEU A 142 9.00 10.86 2.17
N SER A 143 9.55 12.04 1.83
CA SER A 143 10.24 12.30 0.55
C SER A 143 9.36 11.93 -0.66
N ARG A 144 9.96 11.42 -1.75
CA ARG A 144 9.27 11.05 -2.99
C ARG A 144 8.17 10.01 -2.76
N THR A 145 8.39 9.03 -1.89
CA THR A 145 7.35 8.04 -1.55
C THR A 145 6.13 8.67 -0.89
N GLY A 146 6.33 9.71 -0.07
CA GLY A 146 5.23 10.50 0.49
C GLY A 146 4.41 11.20 -0.58
N GLU A 147 5.07 11.89 -1.50
CA GLU A 147 4.42 12.57 -2.62
C GLU A 147 3.56 11.58 -3.42
N GLN A 148 4.09 10.41 -3.73
CA GLN A 148 3.39 9.34 -4.44
C GLN A 148 2.21 8.74 -3.64
N PHE A 149 2.38 8.47 -2.34
CA PHE A 149 1.28 7.98 -1.49
C PHE A 149 0.08 8.91 -1.50
N PHE A 150 0.30 10.22 -1.50
CA PHE A 150 -0.78 11.20 -1.50
C PHE A 150 -1.20 11.66 -2.90
N CYS A 151 -0.70 11.01 -3.96
CA CYS A 151 -0.93 11.41 -5.36
C CYS A 151 -0.60 12.90 -5.60
N ALA A 152 0.45 13.39 -4.95
CA ALA A 152 0.91 14.77 -4.99
C ALA A 152 2.16 14.96 -5.88
N ASP A 153 2.72 13.86 -6.37
CA ASP A 153 3.80 13.86 -7.35
C ASP A 153 3.30 14.19 -8.76
N ARG A 154 4.22 14.59 -9.62
CA ARG A 154 3.98 14.88 -11.05
C ARG A 154 4.92 14.00 -11.85
N TRP A 155 4.53 12.74 -12.03
CA TRP A 155 5.40 11.75 -12.64
C TRP A 155 5.33 11.81 -14.17
N SER A 156 4.13 11.93 -14.74
CA SER A 156 3.99 12.11 -16.20
C SER A 156 4.25 13.56 -16.61
N LEU A 157 4.52 13.78 -17.91
CA LEU A 157 4.65 15.13 -18.48
C LEU A 157 3.42 16.01 -18.27
N LYS A 158 2.22 15.44 -18.42
CA LYS A 158 0.94 16.12 -18.15
C LYS A 158 0.68 16.34 -16.65
N GLY A 159 1.64 15.99 -15.80
CA GLY A 159 1.58 16.19 -14.35
C GLY A 159 0.73 15.15 -13.62
N ARG A 160 0.46 13.99 -14.23
CA ARG A 160 -0.29 12.91 -13.56
C ARG A 160 0.59 12.25 -12.48
N PRO A 161 0.01 11.89 -11.33
CA PRO A 161 0.75 11.18 -10.28
C PRO A 161 1.05 9.74 -10.72
N LEU A 162 2.16 9.18 -10.26
CA LEU A 162 2.63 7.84 -10.66
C LEU A 162 1.56 6.76 -10.42
N LEU A 163 0.83 6.84 -9.30
CA LEU A 163 -0.20 5.84 -8.98
C LEU A 163 -1.31 5.81 -10.03
N GLU A 164 -1.68 6.97 -10.57
CA GLU A 164 -2.70 7.07 -11.62
C GLU A 164 -2.18 6.48 -12.92
N VAL A 165 -0.93 6.79 -13.30
CA VAL A 165 -0.28 6.22 -14.49
C VAL A 165 -0.17 4.70 -14.39
N MET A 166 0.20 4.17 -13.23
CA MET A 166 0.27 2.71 -13.01
C MET A 166 -1.09 2.01 -12.99
N ALA A 167 -2.19 2.75 -12.83
CA ALA A 167 -3.55 2.22 -12.81
C ALA A 167 -4.26 2.34 -14.16
N ASP A 168 -3.67 3.08 -15.10
CA ASP A 168 -4.25 3.38 -16.40
C ASP A 168 -4.17 2.15 -17.34
N PRO A 169 -5.30 1.65 -17.88
CA PRO A 169 -5.34 0.50 -18.78
C PRO A 169 -4.47 0.64 -20.04
N ASP A 170 -4.25 1.87 -20.50
CA ASP A 170 -3.48 2.15 -21.69
C ASP A 170 -1.96 2.18 -21.44
N ARG A 171 -1.53 1.97 -20.19
CA ARG A 171 -0.13 2.04 -19.77
C ARG A 171 0.46 0.67 -19.46
N ILE A 172 1.78 0.55 -19.67
CA ILE A 172 2.51 -0.72 -19.59
C ILE A 172 2.37 -1.41 -18.23
N PHE A 173 2.29 -0.63 -17.15
CA PHE A 173 2.19 -1.14 -15.78
C PHE A 173 0.89 -1.93 -15.57
N TYR A 174 -0.23 -1.40 -16.08
CA TYR A 174 -1.51 -2.08 -16.03
C TYR A 174 -1.53 -3.30 -16.95
N GLN A 175 -1.03 -3.16 -18.18
CA GLN A 175 -0.97 -4.26 -19.13
C GLN A 175 -0.07 -5.41 -18.63
N ALA A 176 1.02 -5.09 -17.94
CA ALA A 176 1.85 -6.08 -17.27
C ALA A 176 1.08 -6.78 -16.15
N LEU A 177 0.41 -6.02 -15.29
CA LEU A 177 -0.44 -6.58 -14.24
C LEU A 177 -1.53 -7.50 -14.80
N ALA A 178 -2.19 -7.11 -15.90
CA ALA A 178 -3.23 -7.89 -16.57
C ALA A 178 -2.73 -9.20 -17.18
N SER A 179 -1.41 -9.34 -17.43
CA SER A 179 -0.84 -10.55 -18.01
C SER A 179 -0.66 -11.71 -17.01
N PHE A 180 -0.78 -11.44 -15.71
CA PHE A 180 -0.68 -12.47 -14.67
C PHE A 180 -1.93 -13.37 -14.64
N GLU A 181 -1.73 -14.67 -14.56
CA GLU A 181 -2.82 -15.65 -14.48
C GLU A 181 -3.72 -15.48 -13.26
N THR A 182 -3.12 -15.08 -12.13
CA THR A 182 -3.86 -14.79 -10.90
C THR A 182 -3.36 -13.49 -10.31
N ILE A 183 -4.31 -12.56 -10.13
CA ILE A 183 -4.11 -11.32 -9.40
C ILE A 183 -4.93 -11.40 -8.12
N ARG A 184 -4.26 -11.38 -6.97
CA ARG A 184 -4.91 -11.52 -5.67
C ARG A 184 -4.51 -10.39 -4.72
N ILE A 185 -5.49 -9.80 -4.05
CA ILE A 185 -5.26 -8.73 -3.10
C ILE A 185 -5.81 -9.13 -1.73
N TYR A 186 -5.03 -8.90 -0.69
CA TYR A 186 -5.42 -9.12 0.70
C TYR A 186 -5.57 -7.77 1.39
N ALA A 187 -6.75 -7.46 1.90
CA ALA A 187 -7.06 -6.19 2.54
C ALA A 187 -7.59 -6.42 3.96
N ASN A 188 -7.20 -5.54 4.87
CA ASN A 188 -7.81 -5.49 6.20
C ASN A 188 -9.16 -4.77 6.09
N SER A 189 -10.23 -5.46 6.46
CA SER A 189 -11.59 -4.90 6.51
C SER A 189 -11.78 -3.90 7.66
N VAL A 190 -11.04 -4.07 8.77
CA VAL A 190 -11.13 -3.19 9.93
C VAL A 190 -9.75 -2.93 10.54
N ASN A 191 -9.65 -1.81 11.24
CA ASN A 191 -8.54 -1.46 12.12
C ASN A 191 -7.15 -1.39 11.45
N ASP A 192 -7.04 -1.35 10.13
CA ASP A 192 -5.79 -0.93 9.49
C ASP A 192 -5.73 0.59 9.46
N ARG A 193 -4.95 1.14 10.40
CA ARG A 193 -4.78 2.59 10.56
C ARG A 193 -3.68 3.16 9.67
N THR A 194 -2.95 2.30 8.97
CA THR A 194 -1.84 2.70 8.10
C THR A 194 -2.31 2.72 6.65
N VAL A 195 -3.00 1.68 6.21
CA VAL A 195 -3.55 1.53 4.87
C VAL A 195 -5.04 1.21 4.99
N PRO A 196 -5.92 2.21 4.80
CA PRO A 196 -7.36 2.01 4.92
C PRO A 196 -7.94 0.94 3.99
N TYR A 197 -9.12 0.43 4.34
CA TYR A 197 -9.86 -0.57 3.56
C TYR A 197 -10.04 -0.14 2.10
N VAL A 198 -10.56 1.07 1.85
CA VAL A 198 -10.85 1.57 0.49
C VAL A 198 -9.66 1.51 -0.45
N THR A 199 -8.45 1.74 0.05
CA THR A 199 -7.25 1.72 -0.79
C THR A 199 -6.66 0.32 -0.92
N SER A 200 -6.70 -0.50 0.14
CA SER A 200 -6.18 -1.88 0.09
C SER A 200 -7.10 -2.86 -0.63
N ALA A 201 -8.42 -2.68 -0.52
CA ALA A 201 -9.43 -3.47 -1.21
C ALA A 201 -9.79 -2.90 -2.59
N ILE A 202 -9.29 -1.71 -2.96
CA ILE A 202 -9.62 -1.03 -4.22
C ILE A 202 -11.14 -0.80 -4.30
N GLU A 203 -11.68 -0.13 -3.29
CA GLU A 203 -13.10 0.16 -3.15
C GLU A 203 -13.33 1.67 -2.98
N VAL A 204 -14.46 2.15 -3.50
CA VAL A 204 -14.85 3.57 -3.37
C VAL A 204 -15.63 3.86 -2.10
N GLU A 205 -16.16 2.82 -1.45
CA GLU A 205 -16.97 2.90 -0.25
C GLU A 205 -16.41 1.97 0.84
N ASP A 206 -16.60 2.36 2.10
CA ASP A 206 -16.17 1.59 3.26
C ASP A 206 -17.40 1.11 4.07
N PRO A 207 -17.87 -0.13 3.87
CA PRO A 207 -19.00 -0.66 4.63
C PRO A 207 -18.62 -0.95 6.10
N PHE A 208 -17.34 -1.00 6.44
CA PHE A 208 -16.83 -1.33 7.76
C PHE A 208 -16.59 -0.09 8.64
N ALA A 209 -16.47 1.10 8.02
CA ALA A 209 -16.25 2.38 8.72
C ALA A 209 -17.33 2.68 9.77
N LEU A 210 -18.60 2.35 9.47
CA LEU A 210 -19.75 2.63 10.33
C LEU A 210 -20.33 1.39 11.00
N ARG A 211 -19.57 0.29 11.12
CA ARG A 211 -20.07 -1.01 11.63
C ARG A 211 -20.75 -0.94 13.00
N SER A 212 -20.30 -0.04 13.87
CA SER A 212 -20.87 0.17 15.21
C SER A 212 -22.27 0.80 15.18
N ILE A 213 -22.66 1.36 14.04
CA ILE A 213 -23.94 2.02 13.80
C ILE A 213 -24.82 1.15 12.88
N THR A 214 -24.25 0.54 11.85
CA THR A 214 -25.00 -0.23 10.86
C THR A 214 -25.40 -1.63 11.34
N GLY A 215 -24.75 -2.17 12.37
CA GLY A 215 -25.02 -3.54 12.82
C GLY A 215 -24.53 -4.60 11.83
N LEU A 216 -23.46 -4.28 11.08
CA LEU A 216 -22.90 -5.13 10.03
C LEU A 216 -22.74 -6.59 10.48
N GLU A 217 -23.38 -7.51 9.77
CA GLU A 217 -23.26 -8.95 9.99
C GLU A 217 -22.05 -9.49 9.23
N ILE A 218 -21.21 -10.26 9.91
CA ILE A 218 -19.92 -10.72 9.42
C ILE A 218 -19.88 -12.24 9.46
N ASN A 219 -19.71 -12.86 8.30
CA ASN A 219 -19.51 -14.31 8.17
C ASN A 219 -18.03 -14.59 7.93
N ILE A 220 -17.39 -15.28 8.87
CA ILE A 220 -15.96 -15.63 8.81
C ILE A 220 -15.83 -17.03 8.20
N ASN A 221 -14.79 -17.24 7.38
CA ASN A 221 -14.42 -18.56 6.89
C ASN A 221 -13.98 -19.46 8.06
N GLU A 222 -14.59 -20.64 8.18
CA GLU A 222 -14.30 -21.59 9.25
C GLU A 222 -12.91 -22.23 9.14
N GLN A 223 -12.40 -22.43 7.92
CA GLN A 223 -11.10 -23.07 7.67
C GLN A 223 -9.93 -22.11 7.86
N HIS A 224 -10.14 -20.82 7.56
CA HIS A 224 -9.13 -19.78 7.66
C HIS A 224 -9.64 -18.59 8.46
N ARG A 225 -9.97 -18.78 9.75
CA ARG A 225 -10.26 -17.61 10.62
C ARG A 225 -8.99 -16.78 10.74
N PRO A 226 -8.90 -15.54 10.25
CA PRO A 226 -9.95 -14.51 10.24
C PRO A 226 -10.32 -13.96 8.85
N LEU A 227 -10.24 -14.79 7.81
CA LEU A 227 -10.67 -14.47 6.46
C LEU A 227 -12.20 -14.35 6.41
N LEU A 228 -12.70 -13.29 5.81
CA LEU A 228 -14.14 -13.06 5.59
C LEU A 228 -14.65 -13.93 4.45
N LYS A 229 -15.79 -14.58 4.67
CA LYS A 229 -16.55 -15.27 3.62
C LYS A 229 -17.57 -14.33 2.98
N SER A 230 -18.31 -13.59 3.79
CA SER A 230 -19.27 -12.57 3.33
C SER A 230 -19.58 -11.58 4.45
N TYR A 231 -20.14 -10.44 4.06
CA TYR A 231 -20.71 -9.47 5.00
C TYR A 231 -22.05 -8.96 4.45
N SER A 232 -22.96 -8.56 5.33
CA SER A 232 -24.22 -7.94 4.94
C SER A 232 -24.61 -6.82 5.89
N VAL A 233 -25.17 -5.75 5.33
CA VAL A 233 -25.71 -4.64 6.12
C VAL A 233 -27.20 -4.90 6.31
N PRO A 234 -27.70 -5.09 7.55
CA PRO A 234 -29.12 -5.27 7.79
C PRO A 234 -29.94 -4.07 7.29
N PRO A 235 -31.14 -4.29 6.75
CA PRO A 235 -32.00 -3.21 6.26
C PRO A 235 -32.50 -2.28 7.38
N VAL A 236 -32.48 -2.76 8.63
CA VAL A 236 -32.84 -1.98 9.82
C VAL A 236 -31.59 -1.85 10.70
N ALA A 237 -31.10 -0.62 10.86
CA ALA A 237 -29.97 -0.36 11.74
C ALA A 237 -30.35 -0.66 13.21
N PRO A 238 -29.47 -1.31 13.98
CA PRO A 238 -29.69 -1.50 15.41
C PRO A 238 -29.76 -0.13 16.14
N PRO A 239 -30.40 -0.07 17.31
CA PRO A 239 -30.41 1.14 18.12
C PRO A 239 -28.98 1.61 18.39
N LEU A 240 -28.73 2.90 18.18
CA LEU A 240 -27.40 3.50 18.36
C LEU A 240 -26.87 3.19 19.76
N PRO A 241 -25.59 2.78 19.90
CA PRO A 241 -24.99 2.62 21.22
C PRO A 241 -25.03 3.96 21.96
N VAL A 242 -25.60 3.95 23.17
CA VAL A 242 -25.71 5.15 24.02
C VAL A 242 -24.30 5.59 24.41
N LYS A 243 -23.83 6.72 23.87
CA LYS A 243 -22.54 7.28 24.27
C LYS A 243 -22.62 7.67 25.75
N PRO A 244 -21.65 7.25 26.59
CA PRO A 244 -21.68 7.60 28.00
C PRO A 244 -21.55 9.12 28.15
N THR A 245 -22.37 9.70 29.04
CA THR A 245 -22.33 11.13 29.34
C THR A 245 -20.95 11.52 29.84
N MET A 246 -20.39 12.62 29.33
CA MET A 246 -19.06 13.10 29.72
C MET A 246 -18.94 13.19 31.25
N MET A 247 -17.82 12.73 31.82
CA MET A 247 -17.55 12.66 33.27
C MET A 247 -18.46 11.70 34.08
N SER A 248 -19.31 10.89 33.45
CA SER A 248 -20.02 9.82 34.16
C SER A 248 -19.08 8.65 34.52
N PRO A 249 -19.44 7.80 35.51
CA PRO A 249 -18.68 6.57 35.79
C PRO A 249 -18.54 5.66 34.58
N ALA A 250 -19.57 5.61 33.71
CA ALA A 250 -19.53 4.87 32.45
C ALA A 250 -18.55 5.50 31.45
N TRP A 251 -18.41 6.83 31.44
CA TRP A 251 -17.41 7.53 30.61
C TRP A 251 -15.99 7.22 31.06
N PHE A 252 -15.70 7.28 32.36
CA PHE A 252 -14.40 6.86 32.90
C PHE A 252 -14.10 5.39 32.63
N LYS A 253 -15.09 4.49 32.71
CA LYS A 253 -14.94 3.07 32.31
C LYS A 253 -14.76 2.88 30.79
N SER A 254 -15.31 3.79 29.97
CA SER A 254 -15.16 3.74 28.51
C SER A 254 -13.81 4.26 28.01
N LEU A 255 -13.12 5.09 28.83
CA LEU A 255 -11.77 5.54 28.54
C LEU A 255 -10.82 4.34 28.63
N LYS A 256 -10.43 3.81 27.49
CA LYS A 256 -9.32 2.85 27.42
C LYS A 256 -8.06 3.58 27.88
N ALA A 257 -7.38 3.04 28.89
CA ALA A 257 -6.07 3.53 29.30
C ALA A 257 -5.14 3.59 28.07
N PRO A 258 -4.26 4.60 27.95
CA PRO A 258 -3.31 4.67 26.86
C PRO A 258 -2.47 3.40 26.89
N MET A 259 -2.70 2.52 25.91
CA MET A 259 -2.06 1.22 25.86
C MET A 259 -0.62 1.41 25.38
N LEU A 260 0.31 1.34 26.33
CA LEU A 260 1.74 1.28 26.01
C LEU A 260 2.03 -0.02 25.23
N PRO A 261 3.03 -0.02 24.32
CA PRO A 261 3.52 -1.25 23.71
C PRO A 261 3.83 -2.30 24.79
N PRO A 262 3.68 -3.61 24.54
CA PRO A 262 3.86 -4.64 25.56
C PRO A 262 5.18 -4.53 26.33
N ARG A 263 6.29 -4.15 25.67
CA ARG A 263 7.60 -3.95 26.31
C ARG A 263 7.70 -2.75 27.25
N LEU A 264 6.76 -1.82 27.16
CA LEU A 264 6.68 -0.61 27.98
C LEU A 264 5.55 -0.71 29.03
N GLN A 265 4.89 -1.87 29.15
CA GLN A 265 3.93 -2.14 30.21
C GLN A 265 4.69 -2.66 31.43
N PHE A 266 5.11 -1.75 32.31
CA PHE A 266 5.82 -2.11 33.54
C PHE A 266 4.85 -2.50 34.65
N ASN A 267 5.34 -3.23 35.65
CA ASN A 267 4.57 -3.57 36.84
C ASN A 267 4.45 -2.39 37.80
N PHE A 268 3.47 -2.45 38.69
CA PHE A 268 3.36 -1.51 39.81
C PHE A 268 4.58 -1.63 40.75
N PRO A 269 5.15 -0.51 41.26
CA PRO A 269 4.71 0.88 41.09
C PRO A 269 5.37 1.63 39.93
N THR A 270 6.32 1.02 39.22
CA THR A 270 7.10 1.65 38.14
C THR A 270 6.22 2.19 37.01
N ASN A 271 5.09 1.53 36.74
CA ASN A 271 4.10 2.01 35.78
C ASN A 271 3.59 3.42 36.08
N LEU A 272 3.37 3.79 37.34
CA LEU A 272 2.88 5.11 37.74
C LEU A 272 3.90 6.21 37.42
N VAL A 273 5.18 5.94 37.65
CA VAL A 273 6.27 6.86 37.32
C VAL A 273 6.29 7.10 35.81
N ILE A 274 6.14 6.05 35.01
CA ILE A 274 6.15 6.16 33.55
C ILE A 274 4.93 6.93 33.05
N TYR A 275 3.75 6.66 33.59
CA TYR A 275 2.55 7.42 33.27
C TYR A 275 2.68 8.90 33.63
N ALA A 276 3.33 9.23 34.76
CA ALA A 276 3.62 10.61 35.14
C ALA A 276 4.62 11.30 34.19
N LEU A 277 5.55 10.54 33.60
CA LEU A 277 6.53 11.05 32.63
C LEU A 277 6.00 11.14 31.19
N LEU A 278 4.90 10.45 30.85
CA LEU A 278 4.33 10.45 29.49
C LEU A 278 4.12 11.85 28.87
N PRO A 279 3.63 12.87 29.59
CA PRO A 279 3.46 14.22 29.03
C PRO A 279 4.76 14.87 28.58
N VAL A 280 5.92 14.43 29.09
CA VAL A 280 7.25 14.91 28.70
C VAL A 280 7.87 13.98 27.66
N LEU A 281 7.77 12.66 27.89
CA LEU A 281 8.35 11.65 27.00
C LEU A 281 7.68 11.66 25.62
N ILE A 282 6.36 11.80 25.54
CA ILE A 282 5.65 11.78 24.26
C ILE A 282 6.12 12.93 23.35
N PRO A 283 6.11 14.22 23.76
CA PRO A 283 6.64 15.30 22.93
C PRO A 283 8.11 15.12 22.56
N LEU A 284 8.95 14.66 23.49
CA LEU A 284 10.37 14.40 23.24
C LEU A 284 10.55 13.33 22.15
N PHE A 285 9.94 12.15 22.31
CA PHE A 285 10.04 11.08 21.31
C PHE A 285 9.41 11.47 19.97
N MET A 286 8.31 12.24 19.98
CA MET A 286 7.72 12.79 18.76
C MET A 286 8.70 13.74 18.05
N SER A 287 9.37 14.65 18.78
CA SER A 287 10.36 15.56 18.19
C SER A 287 11.57 14.81 17.62
N LEU A 288 12.10 13.81 18.36
CA LEU A 288 13.19 12.97 17.89
C LEU A 288 12.79 12.18 16.63
N GLY A 289 11.56 11.66 16.62
CA GLY A 289 10.98 11.01 15.45
C GLY A 289 10.92 11.95 14.25
N ILE A 290 10.39 13.16 14.40
CA ILE A 290 10.33 14.16 13.32
C ILE A 290 11.72 14.53 12.82
N VAL A 291 12.70 14.73 13.70
CA VAL A 291 14.10 15.02 13.31
C VAL A 291 14.66 13.86 12.50
N ARG A 292 14.52 12.61 12.96
CA ARG A 292 14.98 11.42 12.24
C ARG A 292 14.32 11.29 10.86
N LEU A 293 13.00 11.42 10.78
CA LEU A 293 12.26 11.38 9.51
C LEU A 293 12.72 12.49 8.56
N SER A 294 12.95 13.70 9.08
CA SER A 294 13.44 14.84 8.29
C SER A 294 14.84 14.61 7.75
N LEU A 295 15.74 14.04 8.55
CA LEU A 295 17.09 13.67 8.12
C LEU A 295 17.05 12.58 7.03
N ALA A 296 16.25 11.52 7.22
CA ALA A 296 16.08 10.47 6.22
C ALA A 296 15.50 11.02 4.90
N SER A 297 14.49 11.90 4.98
CA SER A 297 13.91 12.58 3.82
C SER A 297 14.96 13.42 3.07
N ARG A 298 15.79 14.18 3.79
CA ARG A 298 16.88 14.97 3.18
C ARG A 298 17.91 14.08 2.49
N SER A 299 18.33 12.99 3.14
CA SER A 299 19.27 12.02 2.56
C SER A 299 18.71 11.36 1.31
N SER A 300 17.43 10.99 1.33
CA SER A 300 16.72 10.46 0.16
C SER A 300 16.70 11.45 -1.00
N ARG A 301 16.30 12.70 -0.76
CA ARG A 301 16.29 13.74 -1.80
C ARG A 301 17.69 14.00 -2.37
N ALA A 302 18.74 13.90 -1.56
CA ALA A 302 20.11 13.99 -2.05
C ALA A 302 20.47 12.82 -2.97
N ARG A 303 20.12 11.58 -2.60
CA ARG A 303 20.33 10.39 -3.44
C ARG A 303 19.56 10.47 -4.75
N ILE A 304 18.27 10.81 -4.71
CA ILE A 304 17.43 10.96 -5.90
C ILE A 304 18.04 11.97 -6.87
N ARG A 305 18.50 13.13 -6.39
CA ARG A 305 19.17 14.13 -7.25
C ARG A 305 20.43 13.61 -7.93
N LEU A 306 21.16 12.70 -7.30
CA LEU A 306 22.32 12.06 -7.93
C LEU A 306 21.86 11.07 -9.00
N LEU A 307 20.88 10.23 -8.67
CA LEU A 307 20.30 9.27 -9.61
C LEU A 307 19.68 9.94 -10.84
N GLU A 308 18.97 11.06 -10.67
CA GLU A 308 18.38 11.84 -11.77
C GLU A 308 19.46 12.46 -12.67
N LYS A 309 20.59 12.90 -12.09
CA LYS A 309 21.74 13.38 -12.87
C LYS A 309 22.40 12.25 -13.65
N ASP A 310 22.64 11.11 -13.03
CA ASP A 310 23.28 9.95 -13.68
C ASP A 310 22.38 9.37 -14.78
N ALA A 311 21.06 9.36 -14.57
CA ALA A 311 20.07 8.93 -15.56
C ALA A 311 19.95 9.89 -16.75
N SER A 312 20.26 11.19 -16.59
CA SER A 312 20.37 12.09 -17.73
C SER A 312 21.57 11.78 -18.64
N GLY A 313 22.55 11.02 -18.14
CA GLY A 313 23.72 10.55 -18.90
C GLY A 313 23.69 9.08 -19.32
N THR A 314 22.80 8.26 -18.74
CA THR A 314 22.71 6.81 -18.99
C THR A 314 21.25 6.43 -19.25
N GLU A 315 20.94 5.91 -20.44
CA GLU A 315 19.59 5.53 -20.88
C GLU A 315 18.93 4.48 -19.95
N ARG A 316 18.24 4.90 -18.89
CA ARG A 316 17.46 4.01 -18.01
C ARG A 316 16.04 3.80 -18.54
N LEU A 317 15.46 2.64 -18.25
CA LEU A 317 14.13 2.23 -18.71
C LEU A 317 13.00 3.19 -18.30
N ALA A 318 13.07 3.84 -17.13
CA ALA A 318 12.14 4.91 -16.76
C ALA A 318 12.17 6.10 -17.75
N ASN A 319 13.34 6.48 -18.26
CA ASN A 319 13.47 7.55 -19.26
C ASN A 319 12.93 7.11 -20.62
N ILE A 320 13.10 5.84 -20.98
CA ILE A 320 12.52 5.26 -22.21
C ILE A 320 10.99 5.18 -22.09
N LEU A 321 10.46 4.78 -20.93
CA LEU A 321 9.02 4.77 -20.65
C LEU A 321 8.44 6.19 -20.70
N ALA A 322 9.09 7.14 -20.03
CA ALA A 322 8.70 8.55 -20.10
C ALA A 322 8.82 9.11 -21.54
N GLN A 323 9.85 8.75 -22.30
CA GLN A 323 10.05 9.14 -23.71
C GLN A 323 9.04 8.52 -24.67
N LEU A 324 8.74 7.23 -24.52
CA LEU A 324 7.69 6.54 -25.27
C LEU A 324 6.32 7.12 -24.93
N GLU A 325 6.08 7.51 -23.66
CA GLU A 325 4.91 8.30 -23.28
C GLU A 325 4.90 9.67 -24.00
N MET A 326 6.04 10.37 -24.13
CA MET A 326 6.12 11.62 -24.91
C MET A 326 5.73 11.40 -26.37
N GLN A 327 6.17 10.29 -26.99
CA GLN A 327 5.88 9.98 -28.39
C GLN A 327 4.42 9.58 -28.60
N VAL A 328 3.85 8.74 -27.73
CA VAL A 328 2.45 8.30 -27.82
C VAL A 328 1.50 9.46 -27.51
N GLU A 329 1.76 10.24 -26.45
CA GLU A 329 0.90 11.38 -26.12
C GLU A 329 1.05 12.53 -27.12
N GLY A 330 2.26 12.76 -27.67
CA GLY A 330 2.49 13.73 -28.74
C GLY A 330 1.78 13.34 -30.03
N ALA A 331 1.88 12.08 -30.47
CA ALA A 331 1.18 11.60 -31.65
C ALA A 331 -0.35 11.65 -31.53
N VAL A 332 -0.90 11.45 -30.32
CA VAL A 332 -2.34 11.64 -30.07
C VAL A 332 -2.73 13.11 -30.14
N VAL A 333 -1.87 14.04 -29.73
CA VAL A 333 -2.11 15.49 -29.89
C VAL A 333 -2.04 15.89 -31.35
N ASP A 334 -1.04 15.42 -32.10
CA ASP A 334 -0.93 15.69 -33.54
C ASP A 334 -2.16 15.17 -34.32
N LEU A 335 -2.73 14.03 -33.91
CA LEU A 335 -3.97 13.49 -34.46
C LEU A 335 -5.24 14.26 -34.05
N ILE A 336 -5.22 14.97 -32.92
CA ILE A 336 -6.34 15.82 -32.48
C ILE A 336 -6.25 17.21 -33.12
N ASP A 337 -5.03 17.73 -33.35
CA ASP A 337 -4.79 19.01 -34.02
C ASP A 337 -5.11 18.93 -35.54
N ASP A 338 -5.06 17.75 -36.16
CA ASP A 338 -5.47 17.54 -37.56
C ASP A 338 -7.01 17.50 -37.75
N ASP A 339 -7.82 17.36 -36.68
CA ASP A 339 -9.28 17.16 -36.80
C ASP A 339 -10.16 18.10 -35.96
N ALA A 340 -9.62 19.06 -35.19
CA ALA A 340 -10.48 20.01 -34.48
C ALA A 340 -9.87 21.39 -34.22
N HIS A 341 -10.31 22.37 -35.02
CA HIS A 341 -10.46 23.75 -34.54
C HIS A 341 -11.55 23.81 -33.46
N ALA A 342 -11.19 23.58 -32.21
CA ALA A 342 -11.97 24.02 -31.05
C ALA A 342 -11.03 24.26 -29.87
N ALA A 343 -10.84 25.53 -29.53
CA ALA A 343 -10.00 25.98 -28.42
C ALA A 343 -10.58 25.55 -27.06
N ASP A 344 -9.77 24.86 -26.26
CA ASP A 344 -10.00 24.72 -24.82
C ASP A 344 -9.47 25.95 -24.06
N PRO A 345 -10.23 26.54 -23.13
CA PRO A 345 -9.76 27.66 -22.32
C PRO A 345 -8.87 27.19 -21.16
N PRO A 346 -8.06 28.09 -20.56
CA PRO A 346 -7.11 27.74 -19.51
C PRO A 346 -7.81 27.26 -18.23
N LEU A 347 -7.20 26.28 -17.57
CA LEU A 347 -7.54 25.80 -16.24
C LEU A 347 -7.25 26.89 -15.19
N ASP A 348 -8.22 27.78 -14.98
CA ASP A 348 -8.31 28.60 -13.78
C ASP A 348 -8.94 27.78 -12.65
N ASP A 349 -8.26 27.80 -11.50
CA ASP A 349 -8.64 27.19 -10.23
C ASP A 349 -9.65 28.12 -9.50
N PRO A 350 -10.93 27.74 -9.28
CA PRO A 350 -11.86 28.58 -8.53
C PRO A 350 -12.40 27.83 -7.31
N GLU A 351 -11.57 27.60 -6.29
CA GLU A 351 -12.06 27.43 -4.91
C GLU A 351 -11.67 28.63 -4.03
N ARG A 352 -12.13 29.81 -4.44
CA ARG A 352 -12.26 30.96 -3.54
C ARG A 352 -13.51 31.78 -3.85
N GLY A 353 -14.67 31.13 -3.78
CA GLY A 353 -15.98 31.77 -3.86
C GLY A 353 -16.80 31.47 -2.61
N THR A 354 -17.17 32.51 -1.87
CA THR A 354 -18.10 32.45 -0.74
C THR A 354 -19.52 32.13 -1.22
N GLU A 355 -19.97 30.89 -1.08
CA GLU A 355 -21.38 30.52 -1.23
C GLU A 355 -22.00 30.11 0.11
N LYS A 356 -22.85 31.00 0.63
CA LYS A 356 -23.87 30.68 1.62
C LYS A 356 -25.02 29.99 0.88
N GLY A 357 -25.28 28.73 1.20
CA GLY A 357 -26.61 28.13 1.00
C GLY A 357 -26.64 26.82 0.22
N CYS A 358 -26.39 25.71 0.90
CA CYS A 358 -27.24 24.52 1.00
C CYS A 358 -26.36 23.43 1.62
N ARG A 359 -26.48 23.20 2.93
CA ARG A 359 -25.64 22.20 3.62
C ARG A 359 -26.17 20.82 3.26
N SER A 360 -25.56 20.18 2.26
CA SER A 360 -25.58 18.72 2.17
C SER A 360 -25.14 18.13 3.52
N PRO A 361 -25.75 17.04 4.00
CA PRO A 361 -25.36 16.42 5.25
C PRO A 361 -23.87 16.04 5.18
N LYS A 362 -23.06 16.64 6.05
CA LYS A 362 -21.62 16.43 6.10
C LYS A 362 -21.34 14.97 6.43
N SER A 363 -20.57 14.28 5.59
CA SER A 363 -20.19 12.88 5.81
C SER A 363 -19.50 12.68 7.17
N PRO A 364 -19.68 11.51 7.83
CA PRO A 364 -19.05 11.21 9.11
C PRO A 364 -17.51 11.26 9.05
N PRO A 365 -16.81 11.60 10.14
CA PRO A 365 -15.35 11.63 10.21
C PRO A 365 -14.64 10.32 9.82
N GLU A 366 -15.31 9.18 10.03
CA GLU A 366 -14.82 7.84 9.75
C GLU A 366 -14.84 7.48 8.27
N VAL A 367 -15.60 8.23 7.44
CA VAL A 367 -15.74 7.94 6.01
C VAL A 367 -14.60 8.62 5.23
N PRO A 368 -13.87 7.89 4.36
CA PRO A 368 -12.80 8.45 3.57
C PRO A 368 -13.32 9.40 2.47
N ILE A 369 -12.54 10.43 2.18
CA ILE A 369 -12.78 11.37 1.08
C ILE A 369 -11.79 11.03 -0.03
N LEU A 370 -12.32 10.43 -1.11
CA LEU A 370 -11.56 10.06 -2.30
C LEU A 370 -11.64 11.15 -3.38
N THR A 371 -10.49 11.47 -3.98
CA THR A 371 -10.40 12.38 -5.13
C THR A 371 -10.97 11.75 -6.40
N SER A 372 -11.22 12.56 -7.44
CA SER A 372 -11.62 12.07 -8.77
C SER A 372 -10.58 11.11 -9.35
N THR A 373 -9.30 11.42 -9.21
CA THR A 373 -8.17 10.54 -9.57
C THR A 373 -8.25 9.19 -8.86
N GLN A 374 -8.48 9.18 -7.55
CA GLN A 374 -8.59 7.93 -6.78
C GLN A 374 -9.78 7.07 -7.21
N ARG A 375 -10.93 7.70 -7.49
CA ARG A 375 -12.11 6.99 -8.01
C ARG A 375 -11.86 6.40 -9.39
N ARG A 376 -11.16 7.13 -10.26
CA ARG A 376 -10.75 6.67 -11.60
C ARG A 376 -9.83 5.46 -11.52
N MET A 377 -8.80 5.55 -10.67
CA MET A 377 -7.89 4.41 -10.39
C MET A 377 -8.66 3.19 -9.88
N ALA A 378 -9.63 3.38 -8.97
CA ALA A 378 -10.45 2.28 -8.46
C ALA A 378 -11.27 1.61 -9.57
N ALA A 379 -11.89 2.40 -10.46
CA ALA A 379 -12.64 1.88 -11.59
C ALA A 379 -11.76 1.04 -12.54
N TRP A 380 -10.60 1.55 -12.93
CA TRP A 380 -9.68 0.83 -13.82
C TRP A 380 -9.10 -0.43 -13.19
N LEU A 381 -8.66 -0.37 -11.93
CA LEU A 381 -8.10 -1.55 -11.27
C LEU A 381 -9.16 -2.63 -11.05
N ASN A 382 -10.42 -2.25 -10.78
CA ASN A 382 -11.51 -3.21 -10.63
C ASN A 382 -11.97 -3.86 -11.94
N SER A 383 -11.55 -3.40 -13.11
CA SER A 383 -11.79 -4.12 -14.37
C SER A 383 -10.81 -5.29 -14.58
N LEU A 384 -9.77 -5.41 -13.76
CA LEU A 384 -8.92 -6.61 -13.73
C LEU A 384 -9.67 -7.77 -13.04
N PRO A 385 -9.33 -9.03 -13.36
CA PRO A 385 -9.92 -10.21 -12.69
C PRO A 385 -9.34 -10.42 -11.28
N LEU A 386 -9.53 -9.43 -10.41
CA LEU A 386 -8.99 -9.40 -9.05
C LEU A 386 -9.70 -10.41 -8.14
N LYS A 387 -8.93 -11.25 -7.46
CA LYS A 387 -9.42 -12.05 -6.33
C LYS A 387 -9.18 -11.25 -5.04
N LYS A 388 -10.25 -10.69 -4.46
CA LYS A 388 -10.17 -9.87 -3.25
C LYS A 388 -10.43 -10.69 -2.00
N GLU A 389 -9.45 -10.75 -1.13
CA GLU A 389 -9.49 -11.49 0.14
C GLU A 389 -9.49 -10.50 1.30
N LEU A 390 -10.47 -10.57 2.19
CA LEU A 390 -10.64 -9.61 3.27
C LEU A 390 -10.34 -10.26 4.63
N ALA A 391 -9.44 -9.67 5.40
CA ALA A 391 -9.10 -10.11 6.75
C ALA A 391 -9.83 -9.25 7.80
N TYR A 392 -10.38 -9.88 8.84
CA TYR A 392 -11.16 -9.21 9.88
C TYR A 392 -10.54 -9.36 11.27
N PHE A 393 -9.87 -8.30 11.75
CA PHE A 393 -9.20 -8.26 13.06
C PHE A 393 -9.82 -7.18 13.97
N PRO A 394 -10.95 -7.46 14.65
CA PRO A 394 -11.70 -6.45 15.41
C PRO A 394 -11.01 -6.01 16.71
N ASP A 395 -10.21 -6.90 17.31
CA ASP A 395 -9.68 -6.74 18.67
C ASP A 395 -8.27 -6.15 18.73
N VAL A 396 -7.78 -5.61 17.61
CA VAL A 396 -6.44 -5.02 17.53
C VAL A 396 -6.49 -3.54 17.19
N MET A 397 -5.51 -2.80 17.71
CA MET A 397 -5.41 -1.35 17.49
C MET A 397 -4.98 -1.01 16.06
N ASN A 398 -4.05 -1.79 15.49
CA ASN A 398 -3.64 -1.65 14.09
C ASN A 398 -3.40 -3.03 13.47
N ALA A 399 -4.20 -3.41 12.48
CA ALA A 399 -4.10 -4.70 11.79
C ALA A 399 -2.99 -4.75 10.72
N HIS A 400 -2.39 -3.60 10.37
CA HIS A 400 -1.46 -3.48 9.25
C HIS A 400 -0.28 -4.46 9.32
N ALA A 401 0.45 -4.47 10.43
CA ALA A 401 1.59 -5.36 10.62
C ALA A 401 1.18 -6.80 10.96
N LEU A 402 -0.02 -6.96 11.50
CA LEU A 402 -0.54 -8.24 11.97
C LEU A 402 -0.85 -9.16 10.79
N ILE A 403 -1.45 -8.66 9.71
CA ILE A 403 -1.89 -9.47 8.55
C ILE A 403 -0.77 -10.29 7.89
N ILE A 404 0.51 -9.88 8.05
CA ILE A 404 1.70 -10.60 7.55
C ILE A 404 2.55 -11.24 8.64
N CYS A 405 2.06 -11.31 9.89
CA CYS A 405 2.84 -11.79 11.04
C CYS A 405 4.18 -11.07 11.25
N ARG A 406 4.22 -9.75 11.01
CA ARG A 406 5.49 -8.99 10.85
C ARG A 406 6.48 -9.16 12.01
N ASP A 407 5.97 -9.24 13.24
CA ASP A 407 6.80 -9.29 14.45
C ASP A 407 6.12 -10.12 15.55
N VAL A 408 6.07 -11.43 15.33
CA VAL A 408 5.50 -12.39 16.30
C VAL A 408 6.32 -12.50 17.59
N LYS A 409 7.61 -12.08 17.56
CA LYS A 409 8.50 -12.18 18.73
C LYS A 409 8.16 -11.17 19.80
N ASN A 410 7.69 -9.98 19.42
CA ASN A 410 7.32 -8.99 20.43
C ASN A 410 5.90 -8.42 20.36
N PHE A 411 5.09 -8.94 19.42
CA PHE A 411 3.65 -8.79 19.44
C PHE A 411 3.01 -10.16 19.18
N GLU A 412 2.62 -10.88 20.24
CA GLU A 412 2.01 -12.21 20.11
C GLU A 412 0.74 -12.20 19.26
N SER A 413 -0.05 -11.11 19.33
CA SER A 413 -1.23 -10.90 18.49
C SER A 413 -0.92 -10.95 16.99
N HIS A 414 0.31 -10.69 16.56
CA HIS A 414 0.71 -10.82 15.16
C HIS A 414 0.57 -12.25 14.63
N ARG A 415 0.59 -13.28 15.48
CA ARG A 415 0.36 -14.68 15.08
C ARG A 415 -1.01 -14.90 14.45
N GLN A 416 -2.00 -14.06 14.75
CA GLN A 416 -3.33 -14.17 14.14
C GLN A 416 -3.31 -13.95 12.62
N GLY A 417 -2.29 -13.27 12.08
CA GLY A 417 -2.11 -13.14 10.63
C GLY A 417 -1.73 -14.44 9.93
N GLU A 418 -1.31 -15.48 10.67
CA GLU A 418 -0.75 -16.71 10.08
C GLU A 418 -1.77 -17.41 9.20
N TYR A 419 -3.06 -17.37 9.55
CA TYR A 419 -4.14 -17.90 8.73
C TYR A 419 -4.25 -17.22 7.36
N ILE A 420 -4.04 -15.90 7.30
CA ILE A 420 -4.04 -15.15 6.04
C ILE A 420 -2.81 -15.51 5.21
N VAL A 421 -1.64 -15.60 5.84
CA VAL A 421 -0.40 -15.98 5.17
C VAL A 421 -0.45 -17.43 4.67
N ARG A 422 -1.04 -18.36 5.44
CA ARG A 422 -1.28 -19.74 5.01
C ARG A 422 -2.24 -19.82 3.84
N HIS A 423 -3.37 -19.11 3.90
CA HIS A 423 -4.29 -19.03 2.76
C HIS A 423 -3.61 -18.48 1.50
N TRP A 424 -2.74 -17.47 1.65
CA TRP A 424 -1.94 -16.94 0.54
C TRP A 424 -1.01 -17.98 -0.06
N ALA A 425 -0.26 -18.72 0.77
CA ALA A 425 0.65 -19.75 0.31
C ALA A 425 -0.10 -20.94 -0.32
N GLU A 426 -1.25 -21.35 0.24
CA GLU A 426 -2.10 -22.42 -0.30
C GLU A 426 -2.78 -22.04 -1.61
N SER A 427 -3.09 -20.75 -1.78
CA SER A 427 -3.66 -20.20 -3.02
C SER A 427 -2.62 -19.95 -4.12
N PHE A 428 -1.34 -20.20 -3.86
CA PHE A 428 -0.26 -19.94 -4.79
C PHE A 428 -0.29 -20.96 -5.94
N VAL A 429 -0.37 -20.48 -7.19
CA VAL A 429 -0.30 -21.34 -8.36
C VAL A 429 1.16 -21.65 -8.66
N PHE A 430 1.60 -22.89 -8.46
CA PHE A 430 2.99 -23.30 -8.63
C PHE A 430 3.35 -23.75 -10.04
#